data_AF-A0A1V5C3I2-F1
#
_entry.id   AF-A0A1V5C3I2-F1
#
_cell.length_a   1.000
_cell.length_b   1.000
_cell.length_c   1.000
_cell.angle_alpha   90.00
_cell.angle_beta   90.00
_cell.angle_gamma   90.00
#
_symmetry.space_group_name_H-M   'P 1'
#
loop_
_entity.id
_entity.type
_entity.pdbx_description
1 polymer ?
#
loop_
_entity_poly.entity_id
_entity_poly.type
_entity_poly.pdbx_seq_one_letter_code
_entity_poly.pdbx_strand_id
1 'polypeptide(L)'
;MEYFFIMLITLVYYIIGFFVVWRISKRTKKKWVVGLLIFIVAVLPIWDWLLGIIVYYPASCLIVPKVAVYETAETDGIYYEGIHDYIYELERQTNDQPLPERIRIGSLYDDFGKGYQYAESRVVEKHDSMDHGTLISPVYYRCTPLPKDVKKPAFQPTSCIPIDHPVSRFIVKVSEIHFGVTTVETKKIIDRKTNKLIAEYNEVVRSSSRIGFPFFFWFYRPSGSLDYIYCPAEQHINGVSVHFHDFEYTVLRPRNR
;
A
#
# COMPACT_ATOMS: atom_id res chain seq x y z
N MET A 1 6.83 25.05 11.58
CA MET A 1 5.70 25.91 12.01
C MET A 1 4.49 25.10 12.48
N GLU A 2 4.21 23.93 11.91
CA GLU A 2 3.00 23.17 12.27
C GLU A 2 2.97 22.57 13.67
N TYR A 3 4.10 22.06 14.17
CA TYR A 3 4.19 21.60 15.56
C TYR A 3 3.79 22.70 16.55
N PHE A 4 4.09 23.96 16.25
CA PHE A 4 3.64 25.09 17.06
C PHE A 4 2.12 25.29 16.99
N PHE A 5 1.51 25.18 15.81
CA PHE A 5 0.05 25.25 15.65
C PHE A 5 -0.68 24.08 16.32
N ILE A 6 -0.14 22.86 16.23
CA ILE A 6 -0.69 21.67 16.89
C ILE A 6 -0.62 21.84 18.41
N MET A 7 0.53 22.28 18.93
CA MET A 7 0.69 22.58 20.36
C MET A 7 -0.27 23.69 20.81
N LEU A 8 -0.49 24.72 19.99
CA LEU A 8 -1.44 25.79 20.26
C LEU A 8 -2.88 25.29 20.30
N ILE A 9 -3.33 24.50 19.30
CA ILE A 9 -4.69 23.94 19.25
C ILE A 9 -4.93 22.99 20.42
N THR A 10 -3.94 22.16 20.75
CA THR A 10 -4.00 21.25 21.91
C THR A 10 -4.12 22.04 23.20
N LEU A 11 -3.33 23.10 23.37
CA LEU A 11 -3.41 24.00 24.53
C LEU A 11 -4.81 24.62 24.64
N VAL A 12 -5.34 25.15 23.52
CA VAL A 12 -6.69 25.73 23.45
C VAL A 12 -7.76 24.69 23.81
N TYR A 13 -7.65 23.46 23.32
CA TYR A 13 -8.55 22.36 23.67
C TYR A 13 -8.57 22.10 25.19
N TYR A 14 -7.40 21.98 25.83
CA TYR A 14 -7.33 21.78 27.28
C TYR A 14 -7.86 22.97 28.07
N ILE A 15 -7.63 24.21 27.61
CA ILE A 15 -8.19 25.41 28.22
C ILE A 15 -9.72 25.40 28.16
N ILE A 16 -10.30 25.15 26.97
CA ILE A 16 -11.75 25.05 26.79
C ILE A 16 -12.31 23.91 27.65
N GLY A 17 -11.67 22.76 27.62
CA GLY A 17 -12.02 21.59 28.41
C GLY A 17 -12.07 21.89 29.91
N PHE A 18 -11.07 22.59 30.43
CA PHE A 18 -11.03 23.06 31.82
C PHE A 18 -12.24 23.95 32.15
N PHE A 19 -12.56 24.93 31.30
CA PHE A 19 -13.71 25.81 31.52
C PHE A 19 -15.04 25.06 31.48
N VAL A 20 -15.20 24.08 30.58
CA VAL A 20 -16.40 23.23 30.50
C VAL A 20 -16.55 22.39 31.77
N VAL A 21 -15.48 21.72 32.21
CA VAL A 21 -15.48 20.92 33.45
C VAL A 21 -15.78 21.80 34.66
N TRP A 22 -15.17 22.98 34.76
CA TRP A 22 -15.40 23.94 35.85
C TRP A 22 -16.84 24.46 35.88
N ARG A 23 -17.41 24.79 34.73
CA ARG A 23 -18.80 25.27 34.63
C ARG A 23 -19.80 24.19 35.01
N ILE A 24 -19.57 22.94 34.60
CA ILE A 24 -20.44 21.82 34.90
C ILE A 24 -20.30 21.38 36.36
N SER A 25 -19.08 21.40 36.92
CA SER A 25 -18.85 21.06 38.34
C SER A 25 -19.52 22.06 39.28
N LYS A 26 -19.62 23.34 38.90
CA LYS A 26 -20.40 24.33 39.64
C LYS A 26 -21.92 24.14 39.55
N ARG A 27 -22.42 23.57 38.44
CA ARG A 27 -23.86 23.38 38.21
C ARG A 27 -24.39 22.03 38.67
N THR A 28 -23.55 21.01 38.79
CA THR A 28 -23.98 19.65 39.11
C THR A 28 -23.33 19.15 40.41
N LYS A 29 -24.14 18.64 41.33
CA LYS A 29 -23.63 17.97 42.56
C LYS A 29 -23.25 16.51 42.33
N LYS A 30 -23.57 15.96 41.14
CA LYS A 30 -23.31 14.56 40.78
C LYS A 30 -21.82 14.36 40.44
N LYS A 31 -21.04 13.86 41.40
CA LYS A 31 -19.59 13.63 41.25
C LYS A 31 -19.23 12.74 40.06
N TRP A 32 -20.05 11.75 39.72
CA TRP A 32 -19.80 10.86 38.58
C TRP A 32 -19.87 11.56 37.22
N VAL A 33 -20.76 12.56 37.07
CA VAL A 33 -20.85 13.34 35.82
C VAL A 33 -19.60 14.18 35.62
N VAL A 34 -19.08 14.79 36.70
CA VAL A 34 -17.82 15.53 36.66
C VAL A 34 -16.64 14.61 36.38
N GLY A 35 -16.62 13.41 36.99
CA GLY A 35 -15.59 12.39 36.73
C GLY A 35 -15.58 11.90 35.28
N LEU A 36 -16.76 11.62 34.71
CA LEU A 36 -16.90 11.24 33.29
C LEU A 36 -16.41 12.34 32.36
N LEU A 37 -16.70 13.61 32.67
CA LEU A 37 -16.25 14.76 31.90
C LEU A 37 -14.73 14.92 31.94
N ILE A 38 -14.11 14.78 33.11
CA ILE A 38 -12.65 14.79 33.24
C ILE A 38 -12.04 13.63 32.45
N PHE A 39 -12.65 12.44 32.52
CA PHE A 39 -12.21 11.29 31.74
C PHE A 39 -12.26 11.57 30.23
N ILE A 40 -13.33 12.17 29.72
CA ILE A 40 -13.48 12.48 28.30
C ILE A 40 -12.50 13.57 27.84
N VAL A 41 -12.30 14.61 28.66
CA VAL A 41 -11.54 15.81 28.27
C VAL A 41 -10.04 15.65 28.49
N ALA A 42 -9.62 14.92 29.52
CA ALA A 42 -8.21 14.80 29.89
C ALA A 42 -7.68 13.38 29.64
N VAL A 43 -8.43 12.36 30.03
CA VAL A 43 -7.92 10.98 30.02
C VAL A 43 -7.96 10.41 28.61
N LEU A 44 -9.10 10.50 27.89
CA LEU A 44 -9.22 9.98 26.53
C LEU A 44 -8.15 10.54 25.57
N PRO A 45 -7.88 11.87 25.48
CA PRO A 45 -6.88 12.39 24.55
C PRO A 45 -5.44 11.97 24.89
N ILE A 46 -5.11 11.82 26.18
CA ILE A 46 -3.78 11.39 26.62
C ILE A 46 -3.57 9.90 26.32
N TRP A 47 -4.57 9.07 26.60
CA TRP A 47 -4.53 7.65 26.27
C TRP A 47 -4.55 7.40 24.77
N ASP A 48 -5.27 8.22 24.02
CA ASP A 48 -5.31 8.22 22.57
C ASP A 48 -3.92 8.53 21.98
N TRP A 49 -3.20 9.50 22.53
CA TRP A 49 -1.82 9.80 22.15
C TRP A 49 -0.85 8.68 22.53
N LEU A 50 -0.95 8.14 23.75
CA LEU A 50 -0.11 7.04 24.23
C LEU A 50 -0.33 5.76 23.44
N LEU A 51 -1.59 5.34 23.20
CA LEU A 51 -1.91 4.17 22.37
C LEU A 51 -1.54 4.42 20.91
N GLY A 52 -1.79 5.65 20.42
CA GLY A 52 -1.36 6.12 19.11
C GLY A 52 0.15 5.96 18.87
N ILE A 53 0.98 6.21 19.88
CA ILE A 53 2.43 6.05 19.77
C ILE A 53 2.85 4.61 20.09
N ILE A 54 2.36 4.01 21.17
CA ILE A 54 2.85 2.72 21.70
C ILE A 54 2.33 1.52 20.90
N VAL A 55 1.10 1.58 20.39
CA VAL A 55 0.55 0.49 19.56
C VAL A 55 1.06 0.66 18.13
N TYR A 56 1.00 1.86 17.57
CA TYR A 56 1.35 2.02 16.18
C TYR A 56 2.87 2.07 15.95
N TYR A 57 3.67 2.77 16.75
CA TYR A 57 5.11 2.88 16.42
C TYR A 57 5.91 1.60 16.77
N PRO A 58 5.93 1.08 18.01
CA PRO A 58 6.59 -0.18 18.34
C PRO A 58 6.00 -1.40 17.63
N ALA A 59 4.67 -1.61 17.69
CA ALA A 59 4.12 -2.86 17.16
C ALA A 59 4.14 -2.89 15.62
N SER A 60 3.97 -1.73 14.95
CA SER A 60 3.94 -1.69 13.50
C SER A 60 5.30 -1.40 12.84
N CYS A 61 6.26 -0.73 13.51
CA CYS A 61 7.59 -0.49 12.94
C CYS A 61 8.71 -1.41 13.48
N LEU A 62 8.56 -2.05 14.66
CA LEU A 62 9.62 -2.90 15.23
C LEU A 62 9.34 -4.41 15.13
N ILE A 63 8.06 -4.81 15.13
CA ILE A 63 7.70 -6.25 15.17
C ILE A 63 7.37 -6.79 13.77
N VAL A 64 6.67 -5.99 12.97
CA VAL A 64 6.14 -6.41 11.65
C VAL A 64 7.15 -6.23 10.51
N PRO A 65 7.90 -5.12 10.42
CA PRO A 65 8.80 -4.88 9.30
C PRO A 65 9.91 -5.91 9.26
N LYS A 66 10.00 -6.59 8.12
CA LYS A 66 11.02 -7.59 7.89
C LYS A 66 11.37 -7.56 6.41
N VAL A 67 12.64 -7.32 6.13
CA VAL A 67 13.18 -7.45 4.78
C VAL A 67 14.23 -8.55 4.83
N ALA A 68 13.97 -9.63 4.11
CA ALA A 68 14.86 -10.77 4.04
C ALA A 68 14.96 -11.27 2.61
N VAL A 69 16.18 -11.34 2.10
CA VAL A 69 16.51 -11.95 0.82
C VAL A 69 17.32 -13.19 1.13
N TYR A 70 16.71 -14.36 0.92
CA TYR A 70 17.36 -15.66 1.13
C TYR A 70 18.13 -16.08 -0.11
N GLU A 71 17.54 -15.86 -1.28
CA GLU A 71 18.12 -16.16 -2.59
C GLU A 71 17.76 -15.06 -3.59
N THR A 72 18.56 -14.93 -4.64
CA THR A 72 18.24 -14.13 -5.83
C THR A 72 18.23 -15.05 -7.04
N ALA A 73 17.49 -14.67 -8.08
CA ALA A 73 17.36 -15.50 -9.27
C ALA A 73 17.19 -14.65 -10.53
N GLU A 74 17.60 -15.21 -11.66
CA GLU A 74 17.29 -14.64 -12.96
C GLU A 74 16.06 -15.30 -13.58
N THR A 75 15.20 -14.49 -14.18
CA THR A 75 13.94 -14.95 -14.80
C THR A 75 13.61 -14.17 -16.06
N ASP A 76 12.90 -14.82 -16.98
CA ASP A 76 12.40 -14.18 -18.20
C ASP A 76 11.08 -13.43 -17.96
N GLY A 77 10.33 -13.82 -16.94
CA GLY A 77 9.08 -13.18 -16.56
C GLY A 77 8.74 -13.32 -15.08
N ILE A 78 7.77 -12.53 -14.65
CA ILE A 78 7.28 -12.46 -13.28
C ILE A 78 5.77 -12.77 -13.26
N TYR A 79 5.31 -13.47 -12.23
CA TYR A 79 3.90 -13.71 -11.99
C TYR A 79 3.45 -13.12 -10.65
N TYR A 80 2.36 -12.36 -10.64
CA TYR A 80 1.81 -11.68 -9.48
C TYR A 80 0.49 -12.29 -8.97
N GLU A 81 0.31 -12.28 -7.65
CA GLU A 81 -0.98 -12.49 -6.97
C GLU A 81 -1.19 -11.42 -5.89
N GLY A 82 -2.41 -10.88 -5.81
CA GLY A 82 -2.81 -9.90 -4.80
C GLY A 82 -2.28 -8.48 -5.05
N ILE A 83 -1.64 -8.26 -6.19
CA ILE A 83 -1.37 -6.95 -6.79
C ILE A 83 -1.52 -7.10 -8.31
N HIS A 84 -1.87 -6.01 -9.00
CA HIS A 84 -2.16 -6.03 -10.44
C HIS A 84 -3.24 -7.07 -10.81
N ASP A 85 -4.17 -7.32 -9.88
CA ASP A 85 -5.21 -8.35 -9.94
C ASP A 85 -6.52 -7.83 -10.56
N TYR A 86 -6.42 -6.75 -11.32
CA TYR A 86 -7.53 -6.08 -11.97
C TYR A 86 -7.23 -5.81 -13.44
N ILE A 87 -8.27 -5.93 -14.26
CA ILE A 87 -8.22 -5.73 -15.71
C ILE A 87 -9.05 -4.52 -16.12
N TYR A 88 -8.56 -3.76 -17.09
CA TYR A 88 -9.28 -2.69 -17.77
C TYR A 88 -9.16 -2.87 -19.28
N GLU A 89 -10.25 -2.57 -19.99
CA GLU A 89 -10.28 -2.58 -21.44
C GLU A 89 -10.22 -1.14 -21.96
N LEU A 90 -9.18 -0.81 -22.71
CA LEU A 90 -9.05 0.49 -23.35
C LEU A 90 -10.04 0.63 -24.51
N GLU A 91 -10.54 1.84 -24.71
CA GLU A 91 -11.29 2.18 -25.92
C GLU A 91 -10.47 1.88 -27.18
N ARG A 92 -11.15 1.47 -28.25
CA ARG A 92 -10.49 1.21 -29.53
C ARG A 92 -9.89 2.50 -30.06
N GLN A 93 -8.58 2.50 -30.32
CA GLN A 93 -7.93 3.63 -30.99
C GLN A 93 -8.01 3.50 -32.51
N THR A 94 -8.03 2.27 -33.03
CA THR A 94 -8.21 1.96 -34.46
C THR A 94 -9.18 0.79 -34.64
N ASN A 95 -9.82 0.71 -35.81
CA ASN A 95 -10.79 -0.35 -36.11
C ASN A 95 -10.15 -1.76 -36.09
N ASP A 96 -8.87 -1.85 -36.45
CA ASP A 96 -8.13 -3.11 -36.54
C ASP A 96 -7.42 -3.51 -35.24
N GLN A 97 -7.53 -2.72 -34.17
CA GLN A 97 -6.83 -3.00 -32.92
C GLN A 97 -7.42 -4.24 -32.23
N PRO A 98 -6.64 -5.33 -32.09
CA PRO A 98 -7.16 -6.56 -31.53
C PRO A 98 -7.36 -6.43 -30.01
N LEU A 99 -8.30 -7.20 -29.47
CA LEU A 99 -8.68 -7.15 -28.05
C LEU A 99 -7.48 -7.30 -27.09
N PRO A 100 -6.51 -8.21 -27.31
CA PRO A 100 -5.36 -8.37 -26.41
C PRO A 100 -4.53 -7.09 -26.22
N GLU A 101 -4.43 -6.23 -27.23
CA GLU A 101 -3.66 -4.98 -27.17
C GLU A 101 -4.38 -3.84 -26.44
N ARG A 102 -5.70 -4.00 -26.30
CA ARG A 102 -6.59 -3.08 -25.57
C ARG A 102 -6.72 -3.46 -24.11
N ILE A 103 -6.44 -4.71 -23.76
CA ILE A 103 -6.44 -5.18 -22.37
C ILE A 103 -5.21 -4.62 -21.65
N ARG A 104 -5.46 -4.05 -20.48
CA ARG A 104 -4.46 -3.62 -19.52
C ARG A 104 -4.70 -4.33 -18.20
N ILE A 105 -3.62 -4.66 -17.49
CA ILE A 105 -3.67 -5.43 -16.26
C ILE A 105 -2.77 -4.73 -15.25
N GLY A 106 -3.39 -4.18 -14.21
CA GLY A 106 -2.69 -3.35 -13.24
C GLY A 106 -1.70 -2.39 -13.89
N SER A 107 -0.50 -2.35 -13.31
CA SER A 107 0.66 -1.65 -13.86
C SER A 107 1.75 -2.62 -14.32
N LEU A 108 1.38 -3.81 -14.84
CA LEU A 108 2.34 -4.78 -15.39
C LEU A 108 3.19 -4.21 -16.55
N TYR A 109 2.78 -3.09 -17.14
CA TYR A 109 3.57 -2.43 -18.17
C TYR A 109 4.92 -1.92 -17.63
N ASP A 110 5.02 -1.62 -16.33
CA ASP A 110 6.25 -1.15 -15.67
C ASP A 110 7.34 -2.23 -15.64
N ASP A 111 6.95 -3.51 -15.55
CA ASP A 111 7.87 -4.65 -15.57
C ASP A 111 8.73 -4.66 -16.86
N PHE A 112 8.15 -4.32 -18.00
CA PHE A 112 8.86 -4.31 -19.28
C PHE A 112 9.90 -3.20 -19.36
N GLY A 113 9.71 -2.10 -18.63
CA GLY A 113 10.73 -1.06 -18.45
C GLY A 113 11.96 -1.57 -17.70
N LYS A 114 11.81 -2.61 -16.88
CA LYS A 114 12.92 -3.24 -16.12
C LYS A 114 13.65 -4.32 -16.92
N GLY A 115 13.08 -4.82 -18.02
CA GLY A 115 13.73 -5.76 -18.96
C GLY A 115 13.13 -7.17 -19.02
N TYR A 116 11.94 -7.40 -18.43
CA TYR A 116 11.25 -8.69 -18.53
C TYR A 116 10.67 -8.92 -19.92
N GLN A 117 10.60 -10.18 -20.35
CA GLN A 117 10.01 -10.56 -21.63
C GLN A 117 8.50 -10.73 -21.55
N TYR A 118 7.99 -11.16 -20.40
CA TYR A 118 6.57 -11.32 -20.13
C TYR A 118 6.27 -11.07 -18.65
N ALA A 119 5.05 -10.66 -18.36
CA ALA A 119 4.53 -10.52 -16.99
C ALA A 119 3.16 -11.21 -16.91
N GLU A 120 2.88 -11.85 -15.79
CA GLU A 120 1.65 -12.61 -15.57
C GLU A 120 0.96 -12.12 -14.31
N SER A 121 -0.36 -12.15 -14.28
CA SER A 121 -1.11 -11.84 -13.06
C SER A 121 -2.36 -12.68 -12.96
N ARG A 122 -2.79 -12.93 -11.73
CA ARG A 122 -4.08 -13.52 -11.40
C ARG A 122 -5.08 -12.40 -11.22
N VAL A 123 -5.96 -12.22 -12.19
CA VAL A 123 -6.99 -11.19 -12.20
C VAL A 123 -8.24 -11.72 -11.50
N VAL A 124 -8.77 -10.96 -10.55
CA VAL A 124 -10.00 -11.25 -9.79
C VAL A 124 -11.02 -10.11 -9.89
N GLU A 125 -10.64 -8.97 -10.47
CA GLU A 125 -11.52 -7.82 -10.61
C GLU A 125 -11.49 -7.27 -12.04
N LYS A 126 -12.63 -6.81 -12.56
CA LYS A 126 -12.75 -6.09 -13.82
C LYS A 126 -13.18 -4.66 -13.57
N HIS A 127 -12.42 -3.70 -14.07
CA HIS A 127 -12.69 -2.27 -13.97
C HIS A 127 -13.28 -1.77 -15.28
N ASP A 128 -14.51 -1.28 -15.23
CA ASP A 128 -15.15 -0.62 -16.38
C ASP A 128 -14.84 0.90 -16.39
N SER A 129 -14.44 1.46 -15.25
CA SER A 129 -13.88 2.81 -15.07
C SER A 129 -12.91 2.82 -13.89
N MET A 130 -12.15 3.92 -13.67
CA MET A 130 -11.17 4.01 -12.57
C MET A 130 -11.77 3.78 -11.17
N ASP A 131 -13.07 4.04 -10.99
CA ASP A 131 -13.74 3.97 -9.69
C ASP A 131 -14.72 2.80 -9.56
N HIS A 132 -14.94 2.02 -10.63
CA HIS A 132 -15.95 0.95 -10.65
C HIS A 132 -15.34 -0.38 -11.08
N GLY A 133 -14.98 -1.18 -10.07
CA GLY A 133 -14.55 -2.55 -10.21
C GLY A 133 -15.66 -3.55 -9.86
N THR A 134 -15.75 -4.63 -10.62
CA THR A 134 -16.64 -5.77 -10.38
C THR A 134 -15.80 -7.03 -10.16
N LEU A 135 -16.08 -7.76 -9.09
CA LEU A 135 -15.43 -9.05 -8.84
C LEU A 135 -15.80 -10.06 -9.92
N ILE A 136 -14.79 -10.74 -10.46
CA ILE A 136 -14.94 -11.78 -11.47
C ILE A 136 -14.36 -13.10 -10.96
N SER A 137 -14.68 -14.20 -11.64
CA SER A 137 -13.99 -15.46 -11.39
C SER A 137 -12.50 -15.29 -11.70
N PRO A 138 -11.57 -15.85 -10.90
CA PRO A 138 -10.15 -15.67 -11.12
C PRO A 138 -9.71 -16.18 -12.50
N VAL A 139 -9.02 -15.32 -13.26
CA VAL A 139 -8.45 -15.64 -14.57
C VAL A 139 -6.98 -15.25 -14.58
N TYR A 140 -6.11 -16.12 -15.10
CA TYR A 140 -4.72 -15.78 -15.30
C TYR A 140 -4.52 -15.10 -16.65
N TYR A 141 -3.68 -14.08 -16.67
CA TYR A 141 -3.29 -13.43 -17.92
C TYR A 141 -1.78 -13.37 -18.04
N ARG A 142 -1.31 -13.42 -19.28
CA ARG A 142 0.07 -13.10 -19.66
C ARG A 142 0.07 -11.87 -20.54
N CYS A 143 0.89 -10.90 -20.18
CA CYS A 143 1.20 -9.74 -20.98
C CYS A 143 2.60 -9.84 -21.58
N THR A 144 2.74 -9.42 -22.82
CA THR A 144 4.02 -9.25 -23.53
C THR A 144 4.14 -7.83 -24.06
N PRO A 145 5.35 -7.23 -24.10
CA PRO A 145 5.54 -5.90 -24.62
C PRO A 145 5.38 -5.90 -26.15
N LEU A 146 4.69 -4.89 -26.66
CA LEU A 146 4.62 -4.58 -28.10
C LEU A 146 5.78 -3.63 -28.49
N PRO A 147 6.03 -3.39 -29.78
CA PRO A 147 7.00 -2.37 -30.20
C PRO A 147 6.68 -1.01 -29.57
N LYS A 148 7.70 -0.31 -29.06
CA LYS A 148 7.53 1.02 -28.47
C LYS A 148 6.95 2.00 -29.48
N ASP A 149 5.92 2.72 -29.08
CA ASP A 149 5.38 3.81 -29.88
C ASP A 149 6.30 5.05 -29.76
N VAL A 150 6.88 5.45 -30.89
CA VAL A 150 7.77 6.62 -30.98
C VAL A 150 7.05 7.90 -30.55
N LYS A 151 5.72 7.97 -30.69
CA LYS A 151 4.91 9.14 -30.32
C LYS A 151 4.53 9.16 -28.84
N LYS A 152 4.60 8.01 -28.15
CA LYS A 152 4.24 7.87 -26.72
C LYS A 152 5.33 7.07 -25.99
N PRO A 153 6.56 7.61 -25.88
CA PRO A 153 7.68 6.87 -25.31
C PRO A 153 7.52 6.54 -23.82
N ALA A 154 6.65 7.27 -23.12
CA ALA A 154 6.39 7.08 -21.69
C ALA A 154 5.60 5.81 -21.38
N PHE A 155 4.88 5.23 -22.36
CA PHE A 155 4.06 4.04 -22.15
C PHE A 155 4.54 2.90 -23.04
N GLN A 156 4.87 1.77 -22.42
CA GLN A 156 5.14 0.53 -23.13
C GLN A 156 3.81 -0.13 -23.49
N PRO A 157 3.39 -0.16 -24.77
CA PRO A 157 2.18 -0.89 -25.16
C PRO A 157 2.38 -2.38 -24.87
N THR A 158 1.32 -3.04 -24.44
CA THR A 158 1.31 -4.47 -24.08
C THR A 158 0.19 -5.19 -24.81
N SER A 159 0.40 -6.48 -25.05
CA SER A 159 -0.62 -7.42 -25.51
C SER A 159 -0.83 -8.44 -24.41
N CYS A 160 -2.05 -8.53 -23.88
CA CYS A 160 -2.40 -9.37 -22.75
C CYS A 160 -3.45 -10.40 -23.16
N ILE A 161 -3.14 -11.68 -22.94
CA ILE A 161 -4.02 -12.81 -23.27
C ILE A 161 -4.32 -13.64 -22.02
N PRO A 162 -5.53 -14.20 -21.90
CA PRO A 162 -5.82 -15.17 -20.84
C PRO A 162 -5.02 -16.46 -21.07
N ILE A 163 -4.59 -17.09 -19.98
CA ILE A 163 -3.84 -18.34 -19.98
C ILE A 163 -4.45 -19.29 -18.93
N ASP A 164 -4.28 -20.60 -19.12
CA ASP A 164 -4.77 -21.57 -18.14
C ASP A 164 -3.91 -21.59 -16.87
N HIS A 165 -2.59 -21.54 -17.06
CA HIS A 165 -1.61 -21.58 -15.98
C HIS A 165 -0.43 -20.63 -16.23
N PRO A 166 0.05 -19.92 -15.20
CA PRO A 166 1.26 -19.12 -15.28
C PRO A 166 2.48 -19.98 -15.63
N VAL A 167 3.37 -19.48 -16.48
CA VAL A 167 4.62 -20.16 -16.87
C VAL A 167 5.82 -19.64 -16.07
N SER A 168 5.72 -18.45 -15.47
CA SER A 168 6.77 -17.90 -14.61
C SER A 168 7.11 -18.87 -13.47
N ARG A 169 8.40 -19.12 -13.25
CA ARG A 169 8.88 -19.98 -12.16
C ARG A 169 8.60 -19.35 -10.79
N PHE A 170 8.77 -18.04 -10.69
CA PHE A 170 8.62 -17.32 -9.43
C PHE A 170 7.26 -16.62 -9.37
N ILE A 171 6.71 -16.56 -8.17
CA ILE A 171 5.47 -15.86 -7.86
C ILE A 171 5.74 -14.78 -6.82
N VAL A 172 5.25 -13.58 -7.10
CA VAL A 172 5.25 -12.43 -6.20
C VAL A 172 3.85 -12.32 -5.61
N LYS A 173 3.71 -12.72 -4.34
CA LYS A 173 2.47 -12.60 -3.59
C LYS A 173 2.48 -11.33 -2.78
N VAL A 174 1.53 -10.46 -3.03
CA VAL A 174 1.28 -9.27 -2.22
C VAL A 174 0.00 -9.48 -1.43
N SER A 175 0.02 -9.10 -0.17
CA SER A 175 -1.17 -9.08 0.68
C SER A 175 -1.17 -7.82 1.51
N GLU A 176 -2.33 -7.17 1.60
CA GLU A 176 -2.53 -5.97 2.38
C GLU A 176 -3.57 -6.24 3.46
N ILE A 177 -3.30 -5.79 4.68
CA ILE A 177 -4.25 -5.83 5.78
C ILE A 177 -4.41 -4.42 6.34
N HIS A 178 -5.63 -3.91 6.29
CA HIS A 178 -5.94 -2.56 6.75
C HIS A 178 -6.43 -2.56 8.21
N PHE A 179 -5.85 -1.69 9.03
CA PHE A 179 -6.23 -1.43 10.42
C PHE A 179 -6.25 0.07 10.68
N GLY A 180 -7.45 0.67 10.64
CA GLY A 180 -7.62 2.12 10.83
C GLY A 180 -6.84 2.93 9.79
N VAL A 181 -5.92 3.78 10.25
CA VAL A 181 -5.05 4.62 9.42
C VAL A 181 -3.78 3.90 8.92
N THR A 182 -3.62 2.63 9.27
CA THR A 182 -2.43 1.84 9.01
C THR A 182 -2.75 0.66 8.10
N THR A 183 -1.90 0.43 7.11
CA THR A 183 -1.91 -0.75 6.26
C THR A 183 -0.64 -1.54 6.54
N VAL A 184 -0.78 -2.83 6.77
CA VAL A 184 0.35 -3.77 6.76
C VAL A 184 0.40 -4.40 5.38
N GLU A 185 1.48 -4.19 4.66
CA GLU A 185 1.72 -4.76 3.34
C GLU A 185 2.79 -5.84 3.46
N THR A 186 2.58 -6.94 2.77
CA THR A 186 3.50 -8.08 2.79
C THR A 186 3.70 -8.57 1.37
N LYS A 187 4.94 -8.55 0.91
CA LYS A 187 5.38 -9.05 -0.39
C LYS A 187 6.27 -10.26 -0.17
N LYS A 188 5.90 -11.39 -0.76
CA LYS A 188 6.66 -12.65 -0.67
C LYS A 188 6.97 -13.15 -2.07
N ILE A 189 8.21 -13.56 -2.28
CA ILE A 189 8.68 -14.13 -3.53
C ILE A 189 8.95 -15.61 -3.30
N ILE A 190 8.23 -16.47 -4.03
CA ILE A 190 8.23 -17.91 -3.83
C ILE A 190 8.60 -18.60 -5.15
N ASP A 191 9.42 -19.65 -5.09
CA ASP A 191 9.62 -20.55 -6.23
C ASP A 191 8.43 -21.50 -6.34
N ARG A 192 7.66 -21.42 -7.43
CA ARG A 192 6.47 -22.28 -7.62
C ARG A 192 6.81 -23.75 -7.80
N LYS A 193 8.01 -24.08 -8.27
CA LYS A 193 8.41 -25.47 -8.50
C LYS A 193 8.74 -26.18 -7.18
N THR A 194 9.39 -25.46 -6.26
CA THR A 194 9.86 -26.02 -4.98
C THR A 194 9.03 -25.58 -3.79
N ASN A 195 8.12 -24.63 -3.98
CA ASN A 195 7.37 -23.90 -2.95
C ASN A 195 8.27 -23.24 -1.89
N LYS A 196 9.52 -22.92 -2.25
CA LYS A 196 10.50 -22.31 -1.36
C LYS A 196 10.34 -20.79 -1.33
N LEU A 197 10.34 -20.20 -0.13
CA LEU A 197 10.39 -18.75 0.06
C LEU A 197 11.81 -18.25 -0.27
N ILE A 198 11.90 -17.35 -1.25
CA ILE A 198 13.17 -16.79 -1.74
C ILE A 198 13.43 -15.42 -1.14
N ALA A 199 12.37 -14.63 -0.97
CA ALA A 199 12.48 -13.34 -0.32
C ALA A 199 11.15 -12.91 0.28
N GLU A 200 11.20 -12.05 1.29
CA GLU A 200 10.03 -11.40 1.87
C GLU A 200 10.36 -9.95 2.25
N TYR A 201 9.39 -9.08 2.02
CA TYR A 201 9.39 -7.69 2.45
C TYR A 201 8.05 -7.43 3.11
N ASN A 202 8.07 -7.15 4.40
CA ASN A 202 6.90 -6.67 5.12
C ASN A 202 7.12 -5.20 5.39
N GLU A 203 6.14 -4.39 5.03
CA GLU A 203 6.10 -2.99 5.39
C GLU A 203 4.80 -2.61 6.05
N VAL A 204 4.85 -1.48 6.73
CA VAL A 204 3.70 -0.82 7.31
C VAL A 204 3.66 0.58 6.75
N VAL A 205 2.52 0.87 6.14
CA VAL A 205 2.21 2.16 5.53
C VAL A 205 1.14 2.83 6.38
N ARG A 206 1.43 4.01 6.90
CA ARG A 206 0.41 4.84 7.55
C ARG A 206 -0.07 5.89 6.57
N SER A 207 -1.37 5.89 6.24
CA SER A 207 -1.98 6.92 5.39
C SER A 207 -2.93 7.79 6.20
N SER A 208 -2.75 9.11 6.10
CA SER A 208 -3.65 10.11 6.69
C SER A 208 -5.00 10.24 5.97
N SER A 209 -5.17 9.56 4.82
CA SER A 209 -6.38 9.62 3.98
C SER A 209 -7.53 8.70 4.42
N ARG A 210 -7.26 7.58 5.11
CA ARG A 210 -8.27 6.56 5.41
C ARG A 210 -8.85 6.75 6.82
N ILE A 211 -10.12 7.16 6.87
CA ILE A 211 -11.09 7.17 8.00
C ILE A 211 -10.59 7.79 9.33
N GLY A 212 -10.87 9.08 9.53
CA GLY A 212 -12.15 9.51 10.13
C GLY A 212 -12.50 9.17 11.58
N PHE A 213 -11.56 8.69 12.43
CA PHE A 213 -11.84 8.65 13.87
C PHE A 213 -11.60 10.03 14.51
N PRO A 214 -12.52 10.56 15.35
CA PRO A 214 -12.35 11.85 16.03
C PRO A 214 -11.27 11.82 17.12
N PHE A 215 -10.64 10.67 17.31
CA PHE A 215 -9.50 10.38 18.15
C PHE A 215 -8.41 9.77 17.22
N PHE A 216 -7.13 9.88 17.54
CA PHE A 216 -5.94 9.44 16.77
C PHE A 216 -5.46 10.34 15.60
N PHE A 217 -6.15 11.46 15.32
CA PHE A 217 -5.85 12.30 14.14
C PHE A 217 -5.14 13.65 14.46
N TRP A 218 -5.22 14.12 15.71
CA TRP A 218 -4.91 15.51 16.06
C TRP A 218 -3.42 15.90 16.04
N PHE A 219 -2.52 14.93 16.22
CA PHE A 219 -1.09 15.21 16.41
C PHE A 219 -0.21 14.92 15.20
N TYR A 220 -0.75 14.31 14.14
CA TYR A 220 0.03 13.90 12.97
C TYR A 220 -0.70 14.29 11.69
N ARG A 221 -0.85 15.60 11.49
CA ARG A 221 -0.97 16.18 10.14
C ARG A 221 0.36 16.86 9.83
N PRO A 222 1.19 16.27 8.96
CA PRO A 222 2.34 16.98 8.43
C PRO A 222 1.92 17.89 7.26
N SER A 223 2.72 18.93 7.02
CA SER A 223 2.52 19.97 6.00
C SER A 223 2.68 19.37 4.62
N GLY A 224 1.57 19.07 3.96
CA GLY A 224 1.60 18.69 2.55
C GLY A 224 0.56 17.67 2.16
N SER A 225 0.60 17.29 0.88
CA SER A 225 -0.19 16.21 0.30
C SER A 225 0.04 14.90 1.07
N LEU A 226 -1.04 14.23 1.49
CA LEU A 226 -1.12 12.83 1.90
C LEU A 226 0.23 12.15 2.19
N ASP A 227 0.84 12.48 3.33
CA ASP A 227 2.11 11.87 3.72
C ASP A 227 1.88 10.44 4.19
N TYR A 228 2.51 9.52 3.46
CA TYR A 228 2.63 8.11 3.82
C TYR A 228 3.89 7.95 4.67
N ILE A 229 3.75 7.35 5.86
CA ILE A 229 4.91 6.94 6.67
C ILE A 229 5.15 5.46 6.39
N TYR A 230 6.34 5.13 5.91
CA TYR A 230 6.77 3.77 5.58
C TYR A 230 7.69 3.21 6.68
N CYS A 231 7.41 1.99 7.11
CA CYS A 231 8.24 1.23 8.03
C CYS A 231 8.42 -0.20 7.48
N PRO A 232 9.64 -0.68 7.20
CA PRO A 232 10.88 0.02 7.45
C PRO A 232 11.04 1.17 6.44
N ALA A 233 11.85 2.16 6.77
CA ALA A 233 12.28 3.13 5.76
C ALA A 233 13.09 2.42 4.66
N GLU A 234 13.47 3.15 3.61
CA GLU A 234 14.33 2.69 2.53
C GLU A 234 15.44 1.75 3.02
N GLN A 235 15.46 0.52 2.49
CA GLN A 235 16.44 -0.50 2.88
C GLN A 235 17.53 -0.60 1.83
N HIS A 236 18.78 -0.78 2.25
CA HIS A 236 19.87 -1.04 1.32
C HIS A 236 20.15 -2.54 1.22
N ILE A 237 19.89 -3.14 0.06
CA ILE A 237 20.18 -4.54 -0.24
C ILE A 237 21.30 -4.56 -1.27
N ASN A 238 22.45 -5.13 -0.92
CA ASN A 238 23.63 -5.21 -1.80
C ASN A 238 24.06 -3.85 -2.38
N GLY A 239 23.94 -2.78 -1.59
CA GLY A 239 24.32 -1.41 -1.98
C GLY A 239 23.28 -0.68 -2.86
N VAL A 240 22.18 -1.34 -3.21
CA VAL A 240 21.03 -0.72 -3.92
C VAL A 240 19.98 -0.35 -2.88
N SER A 241 19.42 0.85 -3.01
CA SER A 241 18.32 1.26 -2.16
C SER A 241 17.00 0.69 -2.68
N VAL A 242 16.20 0.12 -1.79
CA VAL A 242 15.06 -0.72 -2.14
C VAL A 242 13.84 -0.31 -1.32
N HIS A 243 12.82 0.10 -2.07
CA HIS A 243 11.46 0.29 -1.59
C HIS A 243 10.62 -0.96 -1.86
N PHE A 244 9.51 -1.09 -1.13
CA PHE A 244 8.60 -2.22 -1.28
C PHE A 244 8.13 -2.43 -2.72
N HIS A 245 7.82 -1.37 -3.47
CA HIS A 245 7.37 -1.47 -4.86
C HIS A 245 8.45 -1.93 -5.86
N ASP A 246 9.74 -1.80 -5.55
CA ASP A 246 10.84 -2.20 -6.44
C ASP A 246 11.59 -3.45 -5.95
N PHE A 247 11.19 -4.01 -4.80
CA PHE A 247 11.89 -5.11 -4.14
C PHE A 247 12.04 -6.35 -5.01
N GLU A 248 10.99 -6.73 -5.73
CA GLU A 248 10.94 -7.86 -6.65
C GLU A 248 12.02 -7.77 -7.71
N TYR A 249 12.35 -6.58 -8.22
CA TYR A 249 13.35 -6.39 -9.27
C TYR A 249 14.79 -6.49 -8.76
N THR A 250 14.98 -6.38 -7.45
CA THR A 250 16.29 -6.57 -6.83
C THR A 250 16.56 -8.05 -6.57
N VAL A 251 15.52 -8.83 -6.29
CA VAL A 251 15.57 -10.27 -6.00
C VAL A 251 15.51 -11.11 -7.26
N LEU A 252 14.52 -10.84 -8.11
CA LEU A 252 14.34 -11.43 -9.43
C LEU A 252 14.96 -10.45 -10.42
N ARG A 253 15.97 -10.89 -11.17
CA ARG A 253 16.59 -10.08 -12.21
C ARG A 253 16.17 -10.59 -13.59
N PRO A 254 15.93 -9.71 -14.56
CA PRO A 254 15.70 -10.14 -15.92
C PRO A 254 16.96 -10.77 -16.49
N ARG A 255 16.84 -11.91 -17.18
CA ARG A 255 17.99 -12.62 -17.80
C ARG A 255 18.73 -11.81 -18.86
N ASN A 256 18.04 -10.88 -19.53
CA ASN A 256 18.57 -10.18 -20.70
C ASN A 256 19.08 -8.76 -20.36
N ARG A 257 19.69 -8.56 -19.19
CA ARG A 257 20.18 -7.24 -18.76
C ARG A 257 21.69 -7.16 -18.72
#